data_AF-A0A2G2AEU9-F1
#
_entry.id   AF-A0A2G2AEU9-F1
#
_cell.length_a   1.000
_cell.length_b   1.000
_cell.length_c   1.000
_cell.angle_alpha   90.00
_cell.angle_beta   90.00
_cell.angle_gamma   90.00
#
_symmetry.space_group_name_H-M   'P 1'
#
loop_
_entity.id
_entity.type
_entity.pdbx_description
1 polymer ?
#
loop_
_entity_poly.entity_id
_entity_poly.type
_entity_poly.pdbx_seq_one_letter_code
_entity_poly.pdbx_strand_id
1 'polypeptide(L)'
;MFQSSVAKIALASFGAATFATVSLADVGHDADANIGQSGDVSTIDRVIEVDMGEMYFTPGSYDIKQGETIKFVMVNTGRAVHEFNIGTDAMQDAHLREMTTMLRGGMMSTRELYHDKMLEAGMMHADANARLLAPGESAELVWTFSGDAEDILIACNVPGHREAGMEAAINMMPATDS
;
A
#
# COMPACT_ATOMS: atom_id res chain seq x y z
N MET A 1 -62.79 37.80 -22.55
CA MET A 1 -62.11 36.70 -23.25
C MET A 1 -60.62 36.95 -23.21
N PHE A 2 -59.90 36.35 -22.25
CA PHE A 2 -58.44 36.25 -22.28
C PHE A 2 -58.12 34.83 -21.88
N GLN A 3 -57.60 34.06 -22.84
CA GLN A 3 -57.32 32.65 -22.71
C GLN A 3 -56.02 32.44 -21.93
N SER A 4 -56.09 31.56 -20.93
CA SER A 4 -54.94 31.08 -20.17
C SER A 4 -54.14 30.07 -20.98
N SER A 5 -52.84 30.33 -21.18
CA SER A 5 -51.91 29.33 -21.72
C SER A 5 -51.19 28.64 -20.57
N VAL A 6 -51.58 27.39 -20.30
CA VAL A 6 -50.84 26.49 -19.40
C VAL A 6 -49.77 25.79 -20.23
N ALA A 7 -48.49 26.10 -19.98
CA ALA A 7 -47.36 25.38 -20.55
C ALA A 7 -47.20 24.03 -19.81
N LYS A 8 -47.32 22.93 -20.56
CA LYS A 8 -47.04 21.58 -20.06
C LYS A 8 -45.53 21.36 -20.04
N ILE A 9 -44.93 21.27 -18.86
CA ILE A 9 -43.54 20.86 -18.67
C ILE A 9 -43.51 19.32 -18.75
N ALA A 10 -42.83 18.80 -19.77
CA ALA A 10 -42.54 17.37 -19.88
C ALA A 10 -41.36 17.03 -18.97
N LEU A 11 -41.59 16.13 -18.01
CA LEU A 11 -40.56 15.61 -17.11
C LEU A 11 -39.82 14.48 -17.83
N ALA A 12 -38.58 14.73 -18.27
CA ALA A 12 -37.70 13.70 -18.80
C ALA A 12 -37.03 12.97 -17.62
N SER A 13 -37.33 11.68 -17.48
CA SER A 13 -36.71 10.78 -16.52
C SER A 13 -35.25 10.51 -16.89
N PHE A 14 -34.32 10.98 -16.07
CA PHE A 14 -32.90 10.66 -16.16
C PHE A 14 -32.67 9.28 -15.52
N GLY A 15 -32.27 8.29 -16.31
CA GLY A 15 -31.89 6.97 -15.84
C GLY A 15 -30.56 7.04 -15.06
N ALA A 16 -30.54 6.46 -13.86
CA ALA A 16 -29.32 6.30 -13.08
C ALA A 16 -28.47 5.18 -13.70
N ALA A 17 -27.34 5.56 -14.31
CA ALA A 17 -26.30 4.60 -14.71
C ALA A 17 -25.47 4.24 -13.47
N THR A 18 -25.66 3.04 -12.96
CA THR A 18 -24.78 2.44 -11.94
C THR A 18 -23.45 2.06 -12.60
N PHE A 19 -22.38 2.79 -12.29
CA PHE A 19 -21.03 2.34 -12.62
C PHE A 19 -20.66 1.20 -11.66
N ALA A 20 -20.49 0.00 -12.20
CA ALA A 20 -19.87 -1.09 -11.47
C ALA A 20 -18.40 -0.72 -11.26
N THR A 21 -18.00 -0.58 -9.99
CA THR A 21 -16.58 -0.51 -9.62
C THR A 21 -15.96 -1.86 -9.92
N VAL A 22 -15.08 -1.92 -10.92
CA VAL A 22 -14.22 -3.09 -11.13
C VAL A 22 -13.16 -3.04 -10.03
N SER A 23 -13.32 -3.83 -8.97
CA SER A 23 -12.20 -4.15 -8.08
C SER A 23 -11.21 -4.97 -8.90
N LEU A 24 -10.06 -4.38 -9.23
CA LEU A 24 -8.91 -5.19 -9.62
C LEU A 24 -8.49 -5.96 -8.37
N ALA A 25 -8.80 -7.25 -8.32
CA ALA A 25 -8.15 -8.17 -7.41
C ALA A 25 -6.70 -8.28 -7.89
N ASP A 26 -5.78 -7.83 -7.06
CA ASP A 26 -4.35 -7.99 -7.28
C ASP A 26 -4.02 -9.48 -7.31
N VAL A 27 -3.21 -9.91 -8.27
CA VAL A 27 -2.74 -11.30 -8.33
C VAL A 27 -1.37 -11.33 -7.66
N GLY A 28 -1.38 -11.12 -6.35
CA GLY A 28 -0.26 -11.36 -5.46
C GLY A 28 -0.28 -12.81 -4.98
N HIS A 29 0.84 -13.51 -5.08
CA HIS A 29 0.99 -14.90 -4.59
C HIS A 29 1.15 -14.90 -3.07
N ASP A 30 0.08 -14.60 -2.34
CA ASP A 30 0.13 -14.52 -0.88
C ASP A 30 0.26 -15.91 -0.24
N ALA A 31 1.25 -16.03 0.64
CA ALA A 31 1.11 -16.92 1.78
C ALA A 31 -0.04 -16.36 2.62
N ASP A 32 -1.15 -17.12 2.72
CA ASP A 32 -2.47 -16.70 3.19
C ASP A 32 -2.53 -16.25 4.67
N ALA A 33 -1.88 -15.13 5.01
CA ALA A 33 -2.02 -14.47 6.31
C ALA A 33 -2.91 -13.24 6.14
N ASN A 34 -4.00 -13.18 6.89
CA ASN A 34 -4.89 -12.03 6.91
C ASN A 34 -4.27 -10.90 7.75
N ILE A 35 -3.49 -10.04 7.09
CA ILE A 35 -2.77 -8.89 7.68
C ILE A 35 -3.58 -7.58 7.68
N GLY A 36 -4.82 -7.61 7.19
CA GLY A 36 -5.66 -6.42 6.99
C GLY A 36 -5.97 -6.16 5.53
N GLN A 37 -6.25 -4.90 5.19
CA GLN A 37 -6.67 -4.48 3.86
C GLN A 37 -6.36 -3.01 3.59
N SER A 38 -6.44 -2.59 2.31
CA SER A 38 -6.42 -1.18 1.93
C SER A 38 -7.47 -0.39 2.71
N GLY A 39 -7.05 0.71 3.33
CA GLY A 39 -7.95 1.54 4.13
C GLY A 39 -8.66 2.63 3.32
N ASP A 40 -9.76 3.13 3.87
CA ASP A 40 -10.52 4.26 3.32
C ASP A 40 -9.93 5.60 3.80
N VAL A 41 -9.61 6.49 2.86
CA VAL A 41 -9.06 7.83 3.15
C VAL A 41 -9.99 8.70 4.00
N SER A 42 -11.29 8.38 4.04
CA SER A 42 -12.28 9.09 4.85
C SER A 42 -12.35 8.62 6.30
N THR A 43 -11.72 7.48 6.63
CA THR A 43 -11.76 6.87 7.97
C THR A 43 -10.37 6.69 8.58
N ILE A 44 -9.41 7.57 8.26
CA ILE A 44 -8.05 7.54 8.81
C ILE A 44 -8.07 7.92 10.30
N ASP A 45 -7.56 7.03 11.15
CA ASP A 45 -7.42 7.25 12.59
C ASP A 45 -6.13 8.04 12.91
N ARG A 46 -5.02 7.70 12.25
CA ARG A 46 -3.72 8.38 12.42
C ARG A 46 -2.95 8.49 11.12
N VAL A 47 -2.13 9.53 11.05
CA VAL A 47 -1.10 9.70 10.02
C VAL A 47 0.26 9.49 10.68
N ILE A 48 1.11 8.67 10.06
CA ILE A 48 2.47 8.41 10.52
C ILE A 48 3.43 8.78 9.38
N GLU A 49 4.33 9.71 9.66
CA GLU A 49 5.45 10.01 8.76
C GLU A 49 6.55 8.96 8.94
N VAL A 50 7.07 8.46 7.82
CA VAL A 50 8.09 7.40 7.79
C VAL A 50 9.27 7.88 6.96
N ASP A 51 10.43 7.97 7.61
CA ASP A 51 11.70 8.17 6.93
C ASP A 51 12.32 6.80 6.61
N MET A 52 12.58 6.55 5.33
CA MET A 52 13.28 5.37 4.83
C MET A 52 14.74 5.79 4.55
N GLY A 53 15.58 5.65 5.58
CA GLY A 53 17.02 5.90 5.48
C GLY A 53 17.74 4.73 4.82
N GLU A 54 19.08 4.73 4.84
CA GLU A 54 19.86 3.77 4.03
C GLU A 54 19.60 2.29 4.32
N MET A 55 19.35 1.89 5.56
CA MET A 55 19.07 0.49 5.95
C MET A 55 18.18 0.44 7.18
N TYR A 56 17.28 1.41 7.35
CA TYR A 56 16.40 1.50 8.51
C TYR A 56 15.14 2.30 8.20
N PHE A 57 14.10 2.08 9.00
CA PHE A 57 12.92 2.93 9.05
C PHE A 57 12.95 3.81 10.31
N THR A 58 12.47 5.04 10.19
CA THR A 58 12.12 5.87 11.35
C THR A 58 10.65 6.28 11.26
N PRO A 59 9.80 5.91 12.24
CA PRO A 59 10.12 5.10 13.41
C PRO A 59 10.43 3.63 13.07
N GLY A 60 11.22 2.97 13.93
CA GLY A 60 11.61 1.56 13.76
C GLY A 60 10.65 0.54 14.40
N SER A 61 9.55 1.01 14.99
CA SER A 61 8.49 0.18 15.55
C SER A 61 7.18 0.97 15.65
N TYR A 62 6.05 0.27 15.58
CA TYR A 62 4.73 0.88 15.60
C TYR A 62 3.82 0.13 16.56
N ASP A 63 3.17 0.86 17.47
CA ASP A 63 2.07 0.32 18.27
C ASP A 63 0.76 0.64 17.55
N ILE A 64 0.06 -0.40 17.10
CA ILE A 64 -1.13 -0.28 16.24
C ILE A 64 -2.29 -1.04 16.89
N LYS A 65 -3.45 -0.40 16.99
CA LYS A 65 -4.65 -1.08 17.51
C LYS A 65 -5.26 -1.97 16.44
N GLN A 66 -5.77 -3.14 16.82
CA GLN A 66 -6.55 -3.96 15.90
C GLN A 66 -7.76 -3.18 15.36
N GLY A 67 -7.94 -3.21 14.04
CA GLY A 67 -8.97 -2.47 13.30
C GLY A 67 -8.61 -1.02 12.96
N GLU A 68 -7.47 -0.51 13.42
CA GLU A 68 -7.05 0.87 13.16
C GLU A 68 -6.68 1.10 11.70
N THR A 69 -7.07 2.25 11.17
CA THR A 69 -6.72 2.72 9.82
C THR A 69 -5.61 3.77 9.91
N ILE A 70 -4.43 3.41 9.42
CA ILE A 70 -3.25 4.27 9.42
C ILE A 70 -2.98 4.74 7.99
N LYS A 71 -2.71 6.03 7.85
CA LYS A 71 -2.05 6.58 6.66
C LYS A 71 -0.55 6.73 6.94
N PHE A 72 0.26 5.95 6.26
CA PHE A 72 1.70 6.12 6.21
C PHE A 72 2.05 7.14 5.11
N VAL A 73 2.82 8.16 5.47
CA VAL A 73 3.41 9.11 4.52
C VAL A 73 4.92 8.90 4.57
N MET A 74 5.47 8.34 3.51
CA MET A 74 6.85 7.85 3.51
C MET A 74 7.71 8.62 2.52
N VAL A 75 8.96 8.84 2.89
CA VAL A 75 9.98 9.43 2.04
C VAL A 75 11.23 8.56 2.09
N ASN A 76 11.82 8.30 0.92
CA ASN A 76 13.13 7.69 0.81
C ASN A 76 14.21 8.76 0.88
N THR A 77 14.82 8.97 2.04
CA THR A 77 15.98 9.87 2.20
C THR A 77 17.31 9.17 2.01
N GLY A 78 17.30 7.84 1.92
CA GLY A 78 18.44 7.02 1.57
C GLY A 78 18.90 7.22 0.12
N ARG A 79 20.06 6.63 -0.17
CA ARG A 79 20.67 6.62 -1.50
C ARG A 79 20.37 5.34 -2.27
N ALA A 80 19.75 4.35 -1.65
CA ALA A 80 19.33 3.12 -2.28
C ALA A 80 17.83 3.14 -2.60
N VAL A 81 17.39 2.28 -3.49
CA VAL A 81 15.96 1.97 -3.63
C VAL A 81 15.49 1.30 -2.35
N HIS A 82 14.36 1.73 -1.81
CA HIS A 82 13.77 1.13 -0.63
C HIS A 82 12.31 0.78 -0.85
N GLU A 83 11.88 -0.25 -0.15
CA GLU A 83 10.50 -0.69 -0.13
C GLU A 83 9.93 -0.54 1.28
N PHE A 84 8.67 -0.16 1.36
CA PHE A 84 7.85 -0.27 2.56
C PHE A 84 6.79 -1.34 2.29
N ASN A 85 6.88 -2.50 2.93
CA ASN A 85 5.95 -3.61 2.74
C ASN A 85 5.40 -4.10 4.07
N ILE A 86 4.07 -4.13 4.23
CA ILE A 86 3.41 -4.66 5.43
C ILE A 86 3.11 -6.15 5.22
N GLY A 87 3.60 -7.02 6.10
CA GLY A 87 3.36 -8.46 5.98
C GLY A 87 3.92 -9.27 7.13
N THR A 88 3.63 -10.57 7.14
CA THR A 88 4.29 -11.55 8.03
C THR A 88 5.65 -11.98 7.46
N ASP A 89 6.53 -12.56 8.26
CA ASP A 89 7.83 -13.07 7.78
C ASP A 89 7.72 -13.98 6.54
N ALA A 90 6.70 -14.84 6.51
CA ALA A 90 6.46 -15.74 5.38
C ALA A 90 6.08 -14.98 4.09
N MET A 91 5.32 -13.89 4.22
CA MET A 91 5.01 -12.99 3.10
C MET A 91 6.26 -12.25 2.62
N GLN A 92 7.08 -11.73 3.55
CA GLN A 92 8.33 -11.06 3.20
C GLN A 92 9.30 -11.99 2.45
N ASP A 93 9.43 -13.25 2.90
CA ASP A 93 10.25 -14.27 2.22
C ASP A 93 9.73 -14.59 0.80
N ALA A 94 8.41 -14.52 0.59
CA ALA A 94 7.81 -14.67 -0.72
C ALA A 94 8.11 -13.48 -1.62
N HIS A 95 7.94 -12.27 -1.08
CA HIS A 95 8.13 -11.02 -1.78
C HIS A 95 9.59 -10.78 -2.20
N LEU A 96 10.54 -11.20 -1.36
CA LEU A 96 11.97 -11.18 -1.69
C LEU A 96 12.29 -11.95 -2.99
N ARG A 97 11.54 -13.03 -3.29
CA ARG A 97 11.74 -13.79 -4.55
C ARG A 97 11.27 -13.00 -5.76
N GLU A 98 10.19 -12.24 -5.64
CA GLU A 98 9.74 -11.31 -6.67
C GLU A 98 10.76 -10.20 -6.88
N MET A 99 11.20 -9.55 -5.80
CA MET A 99 12.21 -8.48 -5.87
C MET A 99 13.54 -8.95 -6.45
N THR A 100 13.95 -10.19 -6.14
CA THR A 100 15.11 -10.83 -6.77
C THR A 100 14.92 -11.01 -8.28
N THR A 101 13.71 -11.32 -8.73
CA THR A 101 13.35 -11.42 -10.15
C THR A 101 13.42 -10.05 -10.84
N MET A 102 12.92 -9.00 -10.18
CA MET A 102 13.04 -7.61 -10.66
C MET A 102 14.49 -7.19 -10.86
N LEU A 103 15.33 -7.41 -9.85
CA LEU A 103 16.76 -7.08 -9.91
C LEU A 103 17.47 -7.86 -11.01
N ARG A 104 17.27 -9.19 -11.11
CA ARG A 104 17.90 -10.03 -12.14
C ARG A 104 17.41 -9.73 -13.56
N GLY A 105 16.15 -9.34 -13.70
CA GLY A 105 15.56 -8.88 -14.96
C GLY A 105 15.98 -7.46 -15.36
N GLY A 106 16.75 -6.77 -14.52
CA GLY A 106 17.24 -5.42 -14.79
C GLY A 106 16.12 -4.36 -14.81
N MET A 107 15.00 -4.63 -14.14
CA MET A 107 13.89 -3.71 -13.89
C MET A 107 14.20 -2.71 -12.77
N MET A 108 15.17 -3.05 -11.93
CA MET A 108 15.71 -2.18 -10.91
C MET A 108 17.21 -2.40 -10.74
N SER A 109 17.88 -1.45 -10.10
CA SER A 109 19.19 -1.61 -9.49
C SER A 109 19.09 -1.32 -8.00
N THR A 110 20.22 -1.30 -7.29
CA THR A 110 20.25 -0.85 -5.90
C THR A 110 19.93 0.64 -5.74
N ARG A 111 19.89 1.44 -6.82
CA ARG A 111 19.75 2.90 -6.76
C ARG A 111 18.69 3.48 -7.68
N GLU A 112 18.15 2.71 -8.61
CA GLU A 112 17.26 3.19 -9.66
C GLU A 112 16.15 2.18 -9.94
N LEU A 113 14.97 2.69 -10.31
CA LEU A 113 13.84 1.94 -10.82
C LEU A 113 13.70 2.21 -12.32
N TYR A 114 13.67 1.16 -13.13
CA TYR A 114 13.50 1.25 -14.59
C TYR A 114 12.04 0.97 -14.94
N HIS A 115 11.16 1.93 -14.67
CA HIS A 115 9.71 1.83 -14.81
C HIS A 115 9.26 1.28 -16.17
N ASP A 116 9.93 1.67 -17.26
CA ASP A 116 9.63 1.21 -18.62
C ASP A 116 9.72 -0.31 -18.72
N LYS A 117 10.76 -0.90 -18.12
CA LYS A 117 10.99 -2.35 -18.10
C LYS A 117 10.05 -3.05 -17.12
N MET A 118 9.74 -2.41 -15.99
CA MET A 118 8.74 -2.93 -15.04
C MET A 118 7.38 -3.05 -15.71
N LEU A 119 6.98 -2.02 -16.46
CA LEU A 119 5.74 -2.00 -17.22
C LEU A 119 5.74 -3.06 -18.33
N GLU A 120 6.82 -3.15 -19.12
CA GLU A 120 6.96 -4.17 -20.16
C GLU A 120 6.86 -5.60 -19.59
N ALA A 121 7.43 -5.83 -18.41
CA ALA A 121 7.39 -7.12 -17.73
C ALA A 121 6.08 -7.37 -16.96
N GLY A 122 5.18 -6.38 -16.88
CA GLY A 122 3.95 -6.46 -16.07
C GLY A 122 4.19 -6.56 -14.56
N MET A 123 5.36 -6.14 -14.07
CA MET A 123 5.78 -6.19 -12.66
C MET A 123 6.03 -4.77 -12.15
N MET A 124 4.95 -3.98 -12.08
CA MET A 124 5.02 -2.61 -11.58
C MET A 124 5.18 -2.54 -10.05
N HIS A 125 5.04 -3.66 -9.35
CA HIS A 125 5.21 -3.75 -7.91
C HIS A 125 4.31 -2.76 -7.17
N ALA A 126 3.01 -2.86 -7.47
CA ALA A 126 1.98 -1.93 -7.07
C ALA A 126 1.02 -2.54 -6.04
N ASP A 127 1.50 -3.54 -5.29
CA ASP A 127 0.71 -4.26 -4.30
C ASP A 127 0.11 -3.29 -3.28
N ALA A 128 -1.11 -3.60 -2.84
CA ALA A 128 -1.88 -2.73 -1.96
C ALA A 128 -1.13 -2.36 -0.67
N ASN A 129 -0.39 -3.32 -0.12
CA ASN A 129 0.38 -3.26 1.12
C ASN A 129 1.86 -2.84 0.92
N ALA A 130 2.28 -2.45 -0.29
CA ALA A 130 3.67 -2.16 -0.61
C ALA A 130 3.88 -0.80 -1.31
N ARG A 131 5.03 -0.15 -1.08
CA ARG A 131 5.51 0.96 -1.89
C ARG A 131 7.01 0.80 -2.14
N LEU A 132 7.40 0.79 -3.41
CA LEU A 132 8.80 0.78 -3.83
C LEU A 132 9.21 2.17 -4.30
N LEU A 133 10.24 2.74 -3.68
CA LEU A 133 10.64 4.14 -3.84
C LEU A 133 12.11 4.26 -4.24
N ALA A 134 12.37 5.01 -5.30
CA ALA A 134 13.71 5.46 -5.63
C ALA A 134 14.21 6.53 -4.63
N PRO A 135 15.52 6.80 -4.58
CA PRO A 135 16.08 7.85 -3.73
C PRO A 135 15.40 9.22 -3.95
N GLY A 136 14.94 9.84 -2.87
CA GLY A 136 14.25 11.13 -2.88
C GLY A 136 12.75 11.09 -3.22
N GLU A 137 12.20 9.91 -3.55
CA GLU A 137 10.76 9.77 -3.79
C GLU A 137 9.96 9.71 -2.49
N SER A 138 8.66 9.99 -2.60
CA SER A 138 7.72 9.90 -1.49
C SER A 138 6.42 9.26 -1.96
N ALA A 139 5.74 8.55 -1.06
CA ALA A 139 4.44 7.94 -1.33
C ALA A 139 3.55 7.95 -0.09
N GLU A 140 2.28 7.61 -0.32
CA GLU A 140 1.31 7.37 0.72
C GLU A 140 0.76 5.95 0.62
N LEU A 141 0.50 5.34 1.77
CA LEU A 141 -0.16 4.05 1.88
C LEU A 141 -1.18 4.14 3.02
N VAL A 142 -2.43 3.79 2.74
CA VAL A 142 -3.50 3.73 3.75
C VAL A 142 -3.85 2.27 3.99
N TRP A 143 -3.68 1.81 5.22
CA TRP A 143 -3.91 0.42 5.61
C TRP A 143 -4.80 0.34 6.83
N THR A 144 -5.78 -0.56 6.78
CA THR A 144 -6.61 -0.93 7.92
C THR A 144 -6.14 -2.27 8.47
N PHE A 145 -5.66 -2.27 9.71
CA PHE A 145 -5.15 -3.47 10.40
C PHE A 145 -6.29 -4.31 10.99
N SER A 146 -7.26 -4.68 10.15
CA SER A 146 -8.44 -5.50 10.51
C SER A 146 -8.17 -7.01 10.50
N GLY A 147 -6.93 -7.41 10.24
CA GLY A 147 -6.52 -8.80 10.19
C GLY A 147 -6.42 -9.48 11.56
N ASP A 148 -6.22 -10.79 11.52
CA ASP A 148 -5.95 -11.65 12.68
C ASP A 148 -4.56 -12.33 12.62
N ALA A 149 -3.75 -11.97 11.62
CA ALA A 149 -2.35 -12.41 11.57
C ALA A 149 -1.55 -11.86 12.77
N GLU A 150 -0.76 -12.75 13.36
CA GLU A 150 0.25 -12.41 14.36
C GLU A 150 1.58 -12.05 13.68
N ASP A 151 2.51 -11.46 14.43
CA ASP A 151 3.89 -11.18 13.99
C ASP A 151 3.97 -10.42 12.65
N ILE A 152 3.12 -9.40 12.50
CA ILE A 152 3.18 -8.48 11.37
C ILE A 152 4.38 -7.55 11.55
N LEU A 153 5.08 -7.26 10.45
CA LEU A 153 6.17 -6.30 10.39
C LEU A 153 6.10 -5.46 9.12
N ILE A 154 6.87 -4.39 9.12
CA ILE A 154 7.23 -3.65 7.91
C ILE A 154 8.65 -4.04 7.53
N ALA A 155 8.88 -4.40 6.26
CA ALA A 155 10.21 -4.73 5.77
C ALA A 155 10.50 -4.09 4.41
N CYS A 156 11.79 -3.98 4.09
CA CYS A 156 12.28 -3.65 2.75
C CYS A 156 12.82 -4.92 2.07
N ASN A 157 12.15 -5.42 1.02
CA ASN A 157 12.55 -6.66 0.34
C ASN A 157 13.46 -6.45 -0.88
N VAL A 158 13.98 -5.23 -1.06
CA VAL A 158 15.11 -5.02 -1.98
C VAL A 158 16.24 -5.98 -1.57
N PRO A 159 16.77 -6.82 -2.47
CA PRO A 159 17.64 -7.94 -2.07
C PRO A 159 18.84 -7.49 -1.23
N GLY A 160 18.99 -8.06 -0.04
CA GLY A 160 20.06 -7.76 0.92
C GLY A 160 19.70 -6.72 1.99
N HIS A 161 18.59 -6.01 1.87
CA HIS A 161 18.23 -4.92 2.80
C HIS A 161 17.61 -5.43 4.08
N ARG A 162 16.61 -6.32 3.99
CA ARG A 162 16.01 -7.00 5.16
C ARG A 162 17.06 -7.79 5.94
N GLU A 163 17.95 -8.51 5.25
CA GLU A 163 19.05 -9.25 5.86
C GLU A 163 20.07 -8.35 6.58
N ALA A 164 20.17 -7.08 6.17
CA ALA A 164 20.95 -6.06 6.86
C ALA A 164 20.22 -5.43 8.05
N GLY A 165 18.97 -5.84 8.32
CA GLY A 165 18.14 -5.39 9.43
C GLY A 165 17.14 -4.29 9.09
N MET A 166 16.84 -4.05 7.81
CA MET A 166 15.87 -3.04 7.39
C MET A 166 14.42 -3.52 7.56
N GLU A 167 14.00 -3.58 8.82
CA GLU A 167 12.67 -3.94 9.27
C GLU A 167 12.18 -3.00 10.37
N ALA A 168 10.87 -2.95 10.57
CA ALA A 168 10.26 -2.30 11.71
C ALA A 168 9.13 -3.17 12.27
N ALA A 169 9.12 -3.36 13.59
CA ALA A 169 8.13 -4.19 14.26
C ALA A 169 6.75 -3.51 14.30
N ILE A 170 5.68 -4.29 14.12
CA ILE A 170 4.32 -3.85 14.46
C ILE A 170 3.88 -4.59 15.71
N ASN A 171 3.71 -3.85 16.80
CA ASN A 171 3.14 -4.36 18.04
C ASN A 171 1.62 -4.18 17.97
N MET A 172 0.91 -5.27 17.69
CA MET A 172 -0.55 -5.25 17.68
C MET A 172 -1.09 -5.10 19.10
N MET A 173 -1.78 -3.99 19.33
CA MET A 173 -2.49 -3.68 20.56
C MET A 173 -3.94 -4.16 20.44
N PRO A 174 -4.54 -4.68 21.52
CA PRO A 174 -5.95 -5.05 21.51
C PRO A 174 -6.82 -3.83 21.20
N ALA A 175 -7.94 -4.06 20.50
CA ALA A 175 -8.95 -3.03 20.35
C ALA A 175 -9.40 -2.57 21.75
N THR A 176 -9.34 -1.27 22.03
CA THR A 176 -9.81 -0.73 23.30
C THR A 176 -11.34 -0.74 23.28
N ASP A 177 -11.96 -1.56 24.12
CA ASP A 177 -13.40 -1.50 24.40
C ASP A 177 -13.75 -0.05 24.79
N SER A 178 -14.65 0.58 24.04
CA SER A 178 -15.19 1.92 24.31
C SER A 178 -16.27 1.89 25.38
#